data_AF-A0A426ZM56-F1
#
_entry.id   AF-A0A426ZM56-F1
#
_cell.length_a   1.000
_cell.length_b   1.000
_cell.length_c   1.000
_cell.angle_alpha   90.00
_cell.angle_beta   90.00
_cell.angle_gamma   90.00
#
_symmetry.space_group_name_H-M   'P 1'
#
loop_
_entity.id
_entity.type
_entity.pdbx_description
1 polymer ?
#
loop_
_entity_poly.entity_id
_entity_poly.type
_entity_poly.pdbx_seq_one_letter_code
_entity_poly.pdbx_strand_id
1 'polypeptide(L)'
;MLIVNVFAEKENLCLYGLPNETWEVNLPVEEVPPELPEPALGINFARDGMSEKDWLSLVAVHSDAWLLAVAFYFGARFGFDKESRYLNICY
;
A
#
# COMPACT_ATOMS: atom_id res chain seq x y z
N MET A 1 -13.51 14.69 -2.68
CA MET A 1 -13.81 13.49 -3.49
C MET A 1 -12.54 13.17 -4.27
N LEU A 2 -11.63 12.38 -3.68
CA LEU A 2 -10.21 12.35 -4.06
C LEU A 2 -9.81 11.18 -4.98
N ILE A 3 -10.74 10.28 -5.35
CA ILE A 3 -10.44 9.08 -6.18
C ILE A 3 -10.19 9.41 -7.68
N VAL A 4 -10.21 10.69 -8.06
CA VAL A 4 -10.38 11.15 -9.45
C VAL A 4 -9.21 10.80 -10.40
N ASN A 5 -8.03 10.39 -9.92
CA ASN A 5 -6.85 10.20 -10.79
C ASN A 5 -6.44 8.74 -11.11
N VAL A 6 -7.18 7.73 -10.66
CA VAL A 6 -6.86 6.32 -10.93
C VAL A 6 -7.40 5.90 -12.30
N PHE A 7 -6.84 6.39 -13.40
CA PHE A 7 -7.32 6.03 -14.75
C PHE A 7 -6.88 4.61 -15.14
N ALA A 8 -7.83 3.77 -15.57
CA ALA A 8 -7.58 2.38 -15.97
C ALA A 8 -6.62 2.27 -17.18
N GLU A 9 -6.50 3.32 -18.00
CA GLU A 9 -5.68 3.34 -19.23
C GLU A 9 -4.20 3.71 -18.98
N LYS A 10 -3.81 4.00 -17.73
CA LYS A 10 -2.41 4.29 -17.37
C LYS A 10 -1.64 3.01 -17.05
N GLU A 11 -0.32 3.12 -17.04
CA GLU A 11 0.61 2.13 -16.48
C GLU A 11 0.20 1.67 -15.07
N ASN A 12 0.75 0.56 -14.59
CA ASN A 12 0.34 -0.08 -13.34
C ASN A 12 0.53 0.84 -12.12
N LEU A 13 -0.57 1.41 -11.62
CA LEU A 13 -0.54 2.35 -10.49
C LEU A 13 -0.58 1.62 -9.15
N CYS A 14 0.06 2.23 -8.16
CA CYS A 14 0.10 1.83 -6.76
C CYS A 14 -0.52 2.93 -5.88
N LEU A 15 -1.07 2.55 -4.73
CA LEU A 15 -1.48 3.50 -3.68
C LEU A 15 -0.45 3.51 -2.56
N TYR A 16 0.15 4.68 -2.31
CA TYR A 16 1.13 4.90 -1.25
C TYR A 16 0.52 5.72 -0.12
N GLY A 17 0.70 5.25 1.11
CA GLY A 17 0.45 6.01 2.33
C GLY A 17 1.75 6.61 2.85
N LEU A 18 1.74 7.90 3.18
CA LEU A 18 2.91 8.62 3.65
C LEU A 18 2.81 8.90 5.17
N PRO A 19 3.95 9.04 5.89
CA PRO A 19 3.95 9.29 7.34
C PRO A 19 3.27 10.59 7.77
N ASN A 20 3.06 11.53 6.85
CA ASN A 20 2.37 12.80 7.10
C ASN A 20 0.84 12.70 6.96
N GLU A 21 0.28 11.49 7.05
CA GLU A 21 -1.15 11.19 6.92
C GLU A 21 -1.76 11.55 5.55
N THR A 22 -0.90 11.74 4.53
CA THR A 22 -1.34 11.91 3.14
C THR A 22 -1.11 10.62 2.36
N TRP A 23 -1.68 10.57 1.17
CA TRP A 23 -1.53 9.44 0.26
C TRP A 23 -1.35 9.93 -1.17
N GLU A 24 -0.73 9.09 -1.98
CA GLU A 24 -0.53 9.36 -3.40
C GLU A 24 -0.76 8.10 -4.24
N VAL A 25 -1.23 8.31 -5.47
CA VAL A 25 -1.31 7.25 -6.48
C VAL A 25 -0.24 7.53 -7.51
N ASN A 26 0.73 6.63 -7.61
CA ASN A 26 1.91 6.81 -8.43
C ASN A 26 2.39 5.47 -9.02
N LEU A 27 3.34 5.53 -9.95
CA LEU A 27 4.02 4.35 -10.48
C LEU A 27 4.91 3.71 -9.40
N PRO A 28 5.15 2.39 -9.46
CA PRO A 28 6.15 1.76 -8.62
C PRO A 28 7.53 2.40 -8.85
N VAL A 29 8.30 2.53 -7.77
CA VAL A 29 9.66 3.05 -7.83
C VAL A 29 10.57 2.02 -8.51
N GLU A 30 11.40 2.43 -9.48
CA GLU A 30 12.31 1.52 -10.22
C GLU A 30 13.59 1.13 -9.43
N GLU A 31 13.63 1.31 -8.11
CA GLU A 31 14.85 1.08 -7.32
C GLU A 31 15.15 -0.42 -7.14
N VAL A 32 16.43 -0.80 -7.33
CA VAL A 32 16.90 -2.18 -7.19
C VAL A 32 18.12 -2.25 -6.26
N PRO A 33 18.03 -2.93 -5.09
CA PRO A 33 16.82 -3.50 -4.49
C PRO A 33 15.93 -2.40 -3.84
N PRO A 34 14.61 -2.58 -3.84
CA PRO A 34 13.72 -1.62 -3.19
C PRO A 34 13.98 -1.59 -1.68
N GLU A 35 14.04 -0.39 -1.10
CA GLU A 35 14.30 -0.24 0.33
C GLU A 35 13.10 -0.66 1.19
N LEU A 36 11.87 -0.47 0.71
CA LEU A 36 10.63 -0.79 1.42
C LEU A 36 9.80 -1.85 0.67
N PRO A 37 8.91 -2.60 1.36
CA PRO A 37 7.90 -3.42 0.71
C PRO A 37 7.07 -2.59 -0.27
N GLU A 38 6.79 -3.14 -1.45
CA GLU A 38 5.97 -2.47 -2.47
C GLU A 38 4.46 -2.69 -2.22
N PRO A 39 3.61 -1.67 -2.44
CA PRO A 39 2.16 -1.82 -2.39
C PRO A 39 1.63 -2.62 -3.58
N ALA A 40 0.34 -2.92 -3.56
CA ALA A 40 -0.30 -3.64 -4.67
C ALA A 40 -0.23 -2.87 -5.99
N LEU A 41 0.30 -3.53 -7.00
CA LEU A 41 0.51 -3.00 -8.35
C LEU A 41 -0.75 -3.14 -9.20
N GLY A 42 -1.08 -2.10 -9.97
CA GLY A 42 -2.14 -2.14 -10.97
C GLY A 42 -3.55 -2.02 -10.41
N ILE A 43 -3.74 -1.31 -9.30
CA ILE A 43 -5.08 -1.08 -8.70
C ILE A 43 -6.06 -0.43 -9.69
N ASN A 44 -5.55 0.26 -10.71
CA ASN A 44 -6.32 0.93 -11.74
C ASN A 44 -6.99 0.00 -12.74
N PHE A 45 -6.45 -1.21 -12.97
CA PHE A 45 -7.02 -2.17 -13.93
C PHE A 45 -8.33 -2.78 -13.46
N ALA A 46 -8.43 -3.03 -12.16
CA ALA A 46 -9.62 -3.61 -11.55
C ALA A 46 -10.79 -2.62 -11.46
N ARG A 47 -10.54 -1.31 -11.56
CA ARG A 47 -11.50 -0.24 -11.25
C ARG A 47 -12.77 -0.31 -12.08
N ASP A 48 -12.64 -0.46 -13.40
CA ASP A 48 -13.77 -0.40 -14.32
C ASP A 48 -14.42 -1.79 -14.53
N GLY A 49 -13.84 -2.85 -13.95
CA GLY A 49 -14.29 -4.24 -14.06
C GLY A 49 -15.15 -4.75 -12.90
N MET A 50 -15.37 -3.94 -11.85
CA MET A 50 -16.19 -4.32 -10.69
C MET A 50 -16.96 -3.12 -10.11
N SER A 51 -17.83 -3.37 -9.14
CA SER A 51 -18.53 -2.28 -8.45
C SER A 51 -17.53 -1.41 -7.67
N GLU A 52 -17.80 -0.11 -7.57
CA GLU A 52 -16.92 0.83 -6.86
C GLU A 52 -16.65 0.38 -5.42
N LYS A 53 -17.66 -0.19 -4.74
CA LYS A 53 -17.53 -0.70 -3.38
C LYS A 53 -16.59 -1.90 -3.29
N ASP A 54 -16.67 -2.83 -4.23
CA ASP A 54 -15.82 -4.01 -4.26
C ASP A 54 -14.38 -3.61 -4.59
N TRP A 55 -14.21 -2.66 -5.52
CA TRP A 55 -12.91 -2.10 -5.85
C TRP A 55 -12.27 -1.39 -4.65
N LEU A 56 -13.02 -0.54 -3.95
CA LEU A 56 -12.54 0.10 -2.73
C LEU A 56 -12.17 -0.92 -1.64
N SER A 57 -12.95 -1.99 -1.52
CA SER A 57 -12.68 -3.06 -0.56
C SER A 57 -11.41 -3.84 -0.91
N LEU A 58 -11.18 -4.10 -2.20
CA LEU A 58 -9.95 -4.70 -2.72
C LEU A 58 -8.74 -3.81 -2.40
N VAL A 59 -8.82 -2.52 -2.73
CA VAL A 59 -7.76 -1.55 -2.44
C VAL A 59 -7.47 -1.47 -0.94
N ALA A 60 -8.50 -1.48 -0.09
CA ALA A 60 -8.35 -1.47 1.37
C ALA A 60 -7.58 -2.69 1.89
N VAL A 61 -7.98 -3.91 1.50
CA VAL A 61 -7.32 -5.16 1.94
C VAL A 61 -5.85 -5.17 1.55
N HIS A 62 -5.53 -4.73 0.33
CA HIS A 62 -4.14 -4.64 -0.12
C HIS A 62 -3.35 -3.55 0.62
N SER A 63 -3.99 -2.44 0.96
CA SER A 63 -3.36 -1.34 1.71
C SER A 63 -3.05 -1.77 3.15
N ASP A 64 -3.97 -2.48 3.81
CA ASP A 64 -3.76 -3.03 5.16
C ASP A 64 -2.57 -4.01 5.19
N ALA A 65 -2.52 -4.93 4.22
CA ALA A 65 -1.42 -5.88 4.10
C ALA A 65 -0.07 -5.17 3.86
N TRP A 66 -0.08 -4.13 3.04
CA TRP A 66 1.12 -3.34 2.75
C TRP A 66 1.61 -2.56 3.98
N LEU A 67 0.72 -1.88 4.71
CA LEU A 67 1.08 -1.16 5.94
C LEU A 67 1.66 -2.10 6.99
N LEU A 68 1.08 -3.30 7.15
CA LEU A 68 1.65 -4.34 8.01
C LEU A 68 3.06 -4.71 7.55
N ALA A 69 3.27 -4.99 6.26
CA ALA A 69 4.59 -5.33 5.73
C ALA A 69 5.64 -4.23 6.02
N VAL A 70 5.29 -2.95 5.80
CA VAL A 70 6.16 -1.80 6.10
C VAL A 70 6.47 -1.71 7.60
N ALA A 71 5.46 -1.87 8.46
CA ALA A 71 5.64 -1.84 9.91
C ALA A 71 6.57 -2.98 10.39
N PHE A 72 6.38 -4.19 9.88
CA PHE A 72 7.25 -5.33 10.20
C PHE A 72 8.66 -5.17 9.64
N TYR A 73 8.82 -4.57 8.46
CA TYR A 73 10.12 -4.26 7.88
C TYR A 73 10.92 -3.35 8.81
N PHE A 74 10.31 -2.23 9.26
CA PHE A 74 10.97 -1.32 10.20
C PHE A 74 11.17 -1.98 11.57
N GLY A 75 10.19 -2.70 12.10
CA GLY A 75 10.34 -3.44 13.36
C GLY A 75 11.51 -4.42 13.33
N ALA A 76 11.72 -5.13 12.21
CA ALA A 76 12.88 -6.00 12.04
C ALA A 76 14.19 -5.20 11.92
N ARG A 77 14.21 -4.11 11.15
CA ARG A 77 15.40 -3.27 10.93
C ARG A 77 15.88 -2.56 12.20
N PHE A 78 14.95 -2.17 13.08
CA PHE A 78 15.26 -1.51 14.36
C PHE A 78 15.44 -2.49 15.54
N GLY A 79 15.45 -3.80 15.28
CA GLY A 79 15.83 -4.80 16.27
C GLY A 79 14.73 -5.18 17.27
N PHE A 80 13.46 -5.01 16.92
CA PHE A 80 12.37 -5.43 17.80
C PHE A 80 12.37 -6.96 17.87
N ASP A 81 12.26 -7.53 19.07
CA ASP A 81 12.12 -8.98 19.22
C ASP A 81 10.74 -9.46 18.72
N LYS A 82 10.50 -10.77 18.75
CA LYS A 82 9.26 -11.34 18.19
C LYS A 82 8.02 -10.89 18.96
N GLU A 83 8.13 -10.65 20.27
CA GLU A 83 6.99 -10.24 21.12
C GLU A 83 6.68 -8.75 20.97
N SER A 84 7.70 -7.90 20.84
CA SER A 84 7.56 -6.44 20.66
C SER A 84 7.00 -6.05 19.29
N ARG A 85 7.08 -6.93 18.29
CA ARG A 85 6.54 -6.71 16.93
C ARG A 85 5.02 -6.77 16.89
N TYR A 86 4.38 -7.66 17.63
CA TYR A 86 2.92 -7.78 17.64
C TYR A 86 2.25 -6.74 18.54
N LEU A 87 2.92 -6.32 19.61
CA LEU A 87 2.33 -5.41 20.60
C LEU A 87 2.22 -3.96 20.09
N ASN A 88 3.17 -3.48 19.28
CA ASN A 88 3.22 -2.07 18.83
C ASN A 88 2.54 -1.82 17.47
N ILE A 89 2.12 -2.86 16.74
CA ILE A 89 1.46 -2.70 15.42
C ILE A 89 -0.07 -2.66 15.56
N CYS A 90 -0.62 -3.15 16.67
CA CYS A 90 -2.07 -3.24 16.91
C CYS A 90 -2.58 -2.37 18.07
N TYR A 91 -1.71 -1.60 18.75
CA TYR A 91 -2.07 -0.72 19.87
C TYR A 91 -1.46 0.67 19.72
#